data_AF-A0A957JT61-F1
#
_entry.id   AF-A0A957JT61-F1
#
_cell.length_a   1.000
_cell.length_b   1.000
_cell.length_c   1.000
_cell.angle_alpha   90.00
_cell.angle_beta   90.00
_cell.angle_gamma   90.00
#
_symmetry.space_group_name_H-M   'P 1'
#
loop_
_entity.id
_entity.type
_entity.pdbx_description
1 polymer ?
#
loop_
_entity_poly.entity_id
_entity_poly.type
_entity_poly.pdbx_seq_one_letter_code
_entity_poly.pdbx_strand_id
1 'polypeptide(L)'
;MKINSTTRHVNLDIRDPAFYNDPYPTYHELRWRVPIFYWENHDLWTFTRHEDVSAILRDRRFGRQITHIKSRENLGWPAEPPHLKPFYDIDRLSMLDLEPPAHT
;
A
#
# COMPACT_ATOMS: atom_id res chain seq x y z
N MET A 1 -5.77 -14.64 12.46
CA MET A 1 -6.39 -13.33 12.14
C MET A 1 -7.21 -12.83 13.33
N LYS A 2 -7.17 -11.53 13.63
CA LYS A 2 -8.07 -10.85 14.57
C LYS A 2 -8.70 -9.63 13.88
N ILE A 3 -10.01 -9.45 14.04
CA ILE A 3 -10.76 -8.35 13.41
C ILE A 3 -11.43 -7.51 14.50
N ASN A 4 -11.14 -6.21 14.50
CA ASN A 4 -11.92 -5.20 15.22
C ASN A 4 -12.76 -4.41 14.19
N SER A 5 -14.03 -4.78 14.04
CA SER A 5 -14.92 -4.15 13.06
C SER A 5 -15.33 -2.73 13.46
N THR A 6 -15.37 -2.41 14.75
CA THR A 6 -15.72 -1.07 15.25
C THR A 6 -14.68 -0.04 14.84
N THR A 7 -13.38 -0.35 15.00
CA THR A 7 -12.29 0.54 14.60
C THR A 7 -11.77 0.24 13.19
N ARG A 8 -12.28 -0.82 12.54
CA ARG A 8 -11.80 -1.34 11.24
C ARG A 8 -10.31 -1.68 11.24
N HIS A 9 -9.82 -2.34 12.29
CA HIS A 9 -8.45 -2.81 12.37
C HIS A 9 -8.38 -4.34 12.23
N VAL A 10 -7.38 -4.82 11.50
CA VAL A 10 -7.14 -6.25 11.29
C VAL A 10 -5.69 -6.57 11.58
N ASN A 11 -5.51 -7.60 12.40
CA ASN A 11 -4.23 -8.24 12.64
C ASN A 11 -4.20 -9.59 11.90
N LEU A 12 -3.36 -9.71 10.89
CA LEU A 12 -3.18 -10.89 10.06
C LEU A 12 -1.70 -11.02 9.72
N ASP A 13 -1.08 -12.11 10.17
CA ASP A 13 0.31 -12.39 9.86
C ASP A 13 0.43 -13.07 8.50
N ILE A 14 1.06 -12.39 7.53
CA ILE A 14 1.29 -12.94 6.19
C ILE A 14 2.28 -14.11 6.18
N ARG A 15 3.06 -14.29 7.27
CA ARG A 15 4.02 -15.40 7.41
C ARG A 15 3.38 -16.66 7.98
N ASP A 16 2.10 -16.62 8.35
CA ASP A 16 1.34 -17.79 8.79
C ASP A 16 1.16 -18.76 7.60
N PRO A 17 1.67 -20.01 7.68
CA PRO A 17 1.46 -21.02 6.65
C PRO A 17 0.00 -21.31 6.34
N ALA A 18 -0.89 -21.19 7.31
CA ALA A 18 -2.32 -21.38 7.06
C ALA A 18 -2.87 -20.28 6.14
N PHE A 19 -2.29 -19.08 6.17
CA PHE A 19 -2.69 -17.97 5.31
C PHE A 19 -2.04 -18.03 3.94
N TYR A 20 -0.70 -18.13 3.84
CA TYR A 20 -0.06 -18.03 2.52
C TYR A 20 -0.28 -19.26 1.63
N ASN A 21 -0.59 -20.43 2.20
CA ASN A 21 -0.92 -21.63 1.41
C ASN A 21 -2.34 -21.57 0.83
N ASP A 22 -3.29 -20.95 1.54
CA ASP A 22 -4.65 -20.73 1.06
C ASP A 22 -5.24 -19.41 1.62
N PRO A 23 -4.97 -18.27 0.96
CA PRO A 23 -5.41 -16.97 1.47
C PRO A 23 -6.86 -16.65 1.13
N TYR A 24 -7.50 -17.43 0.24
CA TYR A 24 -8.82 -17.11 -0.31
C TYR A 24 -9.94 -17.13 0.74
N PRO A 25 -10.00 -18.10 1.69
CA PRO A 25 -10.96 -18.07 2.79
C PRO A 25 -10.83 -16.80 3.64
N THR A 26 -9.60 -16.39 3.95
CA THR A 26 -9.34 -15.17 4.71
C THR A 26 -9.82 -13.93 3.94
N TYR A 27 -9.51 -13.81 2.65
CA TYR A 27 -10.01 -12.70 1.85
C TYR A 27 -11.54 -12.69 1.71
N HIS A 28 -12.16 -13.87 1.65
CA HIS A 28 -13.63 -13.98 1.62
C HIS A 28 -14.24 -13.45 2.92
N GLU A 29 -13.70 -13.84 4.08
CA GLU A 29 -14.14 -13.34 5.38
C GLU A 29 -13.96 -11.81 5.49
N LEU A 30 -12.80 -11.29 5.10
CA LEU A 30 -12.52 -9.84 5.14
C LEU A 30 -13.47 -9.04 4.25
N ARG A 31 -13.71 -9.48 3.01
CA ARG A 31 -14.67 -8.84 2.10
C ARG A 31 -16.08 -8.74 2.69
N TRP A 32 -16.50 -9.75 3.44
CA TRP A 32 -17.85 -9.83 4.00
C TRP A 32 -17.97 -9.02 5.30
N ARG A 33 -16.99 -9.11 6.21
CA ARG A 33 -17.05 -8.50 7.55
C ARG A 33 -16.56 -7.06 7.60
N VAL A 34 -15.44 -6.78 6.93
CA VAL A 34 -14.72 -5.50 7.03
C VAL A 34 -13.96 -5.24 5.72
N PRO A 35 -14.65 -4.86 4.63
CA PRO A 35 -14.05 -4.80 3.30
C PRO A 35 -12.94 -3.73 3.15
N ILE A 36 -12.96 -2.72 4.03
CA ILE A 36 -12.01 -1.62 4.10
C ILE A 36 -11.50 -1.54 5.55
N PHE A 37 -10.21 -1.76 5.76
CA PHE A 37 -9.62 -1.84 7.09
C PHE A 37 -8.17 -1.37 7.12
N TYR A 38 -7.70 -1.03 8.31
CA TYR A 38 -6.30 -0.81 8.60
C TYR A 38 -5.62 -2.14 8.94
N TRP A 39 -4.63 -2.53 8.16
CA TRP A 39 -3.85 -3.74 8.39
C TRP A 39 -2.66 -3.42 9.30
N GLU A 40 -2.78 -3.78 10.57
CA GLU A 40 -1.81 -3.44 11.61
C GLU A 40 -0.38 -3.94 11.31
N ASN A 41 -0.26 -5.14 10.74
CA ASN A 41 1.04 -5.74 10.43
C ASN A 41 1.78 -5.03 9.28
N HIS A 42 1.06 -4.27 8.45
CA HIS A 42 1.60 -3.59 7.27
C HIS A 42 1.57 -2.06 7.38
N ASP A 43 0.89 -1.50 8.38
CA ASP A 43 0.72 -0.06 8.57
C ASP A 43 0.02 0.62 7.36
N LEU A 44 -0.96 -0.08 6.76
CA LEU A 44 -1.62 0.34 5.52
C LEU A 44 -3.14 0.14 5.56
N TRP A 45 -3.87 1.05 4.92
CA TRP A 45 -5.27 0.83 4.56
C TRP A 45 -5.37 -0.20 3.44
N THR A 46 -6.26 -1.18 3.63
CA THR A 46 -6.45 -2.32 2.73
C THR A 46 -7.89 -2.37 2.26
N PHE A 47 -8.07 -2.63 0.96
CA PHE A 47 -9.35 -2.72 0.26
C PHE A 47 -9.46 -4.10 -0.37
N THR A 48 -10.59 -4.78 -0.16
CA THR A 48 -10.75 -6.17 -0.58
C THR A 48 -11.87 -6.39 -1.60
N ARG A 49 -12.78 -5.43 -1.77
CA ARG A 49 -13.83 -5.50 -2.80
C ARG A 49 -13.27 -5.07 -4.15
N HIS A 50 -13.68 -5.80 -5.18
CA HIS A 50 -13.28 -5.50 -6.55
C HIS A 50 -13.64 -4.06 -6.96
N GLU A 51 -14.86 -3.60 -6.62
CA GLU A 51 -15.31 -2.23 -6.95
C GLU A 51 -14.41 -1.14 -6.36
N ASP A 52 -14.01 -1.28 -5.09
CA ASP A 52 -13.15 -0.32 -4.39
C ASP A 52 -11.74 -0.31 -5.00
N VAL A 53 -11.14 -1.49 -5.19
CA VAL A 53 -9.81 -1.63 -5.79
C VAL A 53 -9.81 -1.05 -7.21
N SER A 54 -10.81 -1.40 -8.00
CA SER A 54 -11.01 -0.92 -9.37
C SER A 54 -11.14 0.60 -9.43
N ALA A 55 -11.87 1.21 -8.49
CA ALA A 55 -12.02 2.66 -8.40
C ALA A 55 -10.70 3.34 -8.02
N ILE A 56 -10.00 2.85 -6.99
CA ILE A 56 -8.73 3.43 -6.51
C ILE A 56 -7.66 3.40 -7.60
N LEU A 57 -7.53 2.29 -8.32
CA LEU A 57 -6.52 2.16 -9.39
C LEU A 57 -6.74 3.11 -10.58
N ARG A 58 -7.92 3.74 -10.69
CA ARG A 58 -8.24 4.72 -11.74
C ARG A 58 -8.34 6.15 -11.23
N ASP A 59 -8.29 6.33 -9.91
CA ASP A 59 -8.42 7.63 -9.28
C ASP A 59 -7.06 8.34 -9.24
N ARG A 60 -6.96 9.45 -9.98
CA ARG A 60 -5.73 10.24 -10.12
C ARG A 60 -5.23 10.89 -8.82
N ARG A 61 -5.98 10.79 -7.73
CA ARG A 61 -5.51 11.20 -6.39
C ARG A 61 -4.54 10.18 -5.79
N PHE A 62 -4.52 8.95 -6.30
CA PHE A 62 -3.60 7.89 -5.89
C PHE A 62 -2.55 7.70 -6.99
N GLY A 63 -1.29 7.59 -6.60
CA GLY A 63 -0.16 7.41 -7.50
C GLY A 63 0.88 6.46 -6.91
N ARG A 64 1.92 6.16 -7.69
CA ARG A 64 3.04 5.29 -7.31
C ARG A 64 4.10 5.99 -6.48
N GLN A 65 4.22 7.32 -6.63
CA GLN A 65 5.14 8.14 -5.86
C GLN A 65 4.40 9.25 -5.10
N ILE A 66 4.85 9.57 -3.89
CA ILE A 66 4.27 10.62 -3.04
C ILE A 66 5.21 11.81 -2.80
N THR A 67 6.47 11.67 -3.18
CA THR A 67 7.52 12.67 -2.90
C THR A 67 7.34 13.99 -3.66
N HIS A 68 6.52 14.00 -4.72
CA HIS A 68 6.11 15.21 -5.42
C HIS A 68 5.08 16.06 -4.64
N ILE A 69 4.47 15.50 -3.58
CA ILE A 69 3.51 16.18 -2.70
C ILE A 69 4.11 16.42 -1.31
N LYS A 70 4.89 15.47 -0.79
CA LYS A 70 5.41 15.49 0.58
C LYS A 70 6.86 15.03 0.64
N SER A 71 7.73 15.78 1.31
CA SER A 71 9.14 15.38 1.48
C SER A 71 9.27 14.09 2.29
N ARG A 72 10.39 13.38 2.09
CA ARG A 72 10.74 12.17 2.87
C ARG A 72 10.76 12.45 4.37
N GLU A 73 11.30 13.61 4.76
CA GLU A 73 11.33 14.06 6.16
C GLU A 73 9.93 14.18 6.75
N ASN A 74 9.00 14.84 6.04
CA ASN A 74 7.61 14.96 6.48
C ASN A 74 6.89 13.59 6.54
N LEU A 75 7.34 12.62 5.76
CA LEU A 75 6.85 11.23 5.78
C LEU A 75 7.51 10.39 6.90
N GLY A 76 8.49 10.93 7.63
CA GLY A 76 9.28 10.17 8.60
C GLY A 76 10.19 9.12 7.95
N TRP A 77 10.42 9.20 6.64
CA TRP A 77 11.29 8.28 5.92
C TRP A 77 12.76 8.66 6.11
N PRO A 78 13.67 7.69 6.21
CA PRO A 78 15.09 7.98 6.34
C PRO A 78 15.61 8.72 5.11
N ALA A 79 16.67 9.52 5.31
CA ALA A 79 17.44 10.07 4.21
C ALA A 79 17.98 8.94 3.32
N GLU A 80 18.16 9.23 2.04
CA GLU A 80 18.74 8.26 1.13
C GLU A 80 20.19 7.96 1.52
N PRO A 81 20.59 6.68 1.61
CA PRO A 81 21.96 6.33 1.93
C PRO A 81 22.92 6.89 0.86
N PRO A 82 23.99 7.61 1.23
CA PRO A 82 24.89 8.26 0.26
C PRO A 82 25.48 7.30 -0.78
N HIS A 83 25.76 6.05 -0.38
CA HIS A 83 26.30 5.02 -1.27
C HIS A 83 25.30 4.53 -2.34
N LEU A 84 24.00 4.81 -2.18
CA LEU A 84 22.96 4.49 -3.16
C LEU A 84 22.57 5.68 -4.03
N LYS A 85 23.24 6.83 -3.89
CA LYS A 85 22.90 8.02 -4.68
C LYS A 85 22.83 7.74 -6.20
N PRO A 86 23.81 7.04 -6.83
CA PRO A 86 23.72 6.76 -8.26
C PRO A 86 22.51 5.91 -8.65
N PHE A 87 22.08 4.99 -7.78
CA PHE A 87 20.88 4.19 -7.99
C PHE A 87 19.62 5.07 -7.97
N TYR A 88 19.44 5.89 -6.94
CA TYR A 88 18.28 6.77 -6.84
C TYR A 88 18.25 7.87 -7.91
N ASP A 89 19.41 8.32 -8.40
CA ASP A 89 19.46 9.27 -9.50
C ASP A 89 18.88 8.69 -10.80
N ILE A 90 19.07 7.38 -11.05
CA ILE A 90 18.49 6.69 -12.22
C ILE A 90 17.04 6.30 -11.96
N ASP A 91 16.73 5.75 -10.78
CA ASP A 91 15.40 5.29 -10.39
C ASP A 91 14.35 6.41 -10.49
N ARG A 92 14.72 7.65 -10.13
CA ARG A 92 13.83 8.82 -10.27
C ARG A 92 13.49 9.17 -11.72
N LEU A 93 14.22 8.66 -12.69
CA LEU A 93 13.93 8.84 -14.12
C LEU A 93 13.10 7.68 -14.69
N SER A 94 12.70 6.71 -13.86
CA SER A 94 11.83 5.60 -14.24
C SER A 94 10.45 6.10 -14.64
N MET A 95 10.14 6.04 -15.94
CA MET A 95 8.81 6.29 -16.48
C MET A 95 7.74 5.36 -15.87
N LEU A 96 8.14 4.24 -15.29
CA LEU A 96 7.28 3.32 -14.57
C LEU A 96 6.99 3.76 -13.13
N ASP A 97 7.42 4.92 -12.68
CA ASP A 97 7.12 5.39 -11.33
C ASP A 97 6.73 6.87 -11.30
N LEU A 98 7.01 7.63 -12.36
CA LEU A 98 6.66 9.04 -12.47
C LEU A 98 5.14 9.26 -12.53
N GLU A 99 4.71 10.34 -11.89
CA GLU A 99 3.34 10.86 -11.90
C GLU A 99 3.24 12.13 -12.75
N PRO A 100 2.06 12.49 -13.31
CA PRO A 100 1.87 13.79 -13.92
C PRO A 100 2.19 14.94 -12.95
N PRO A 101 2.77 16.07 -13.41
CA PRO A 101 3.04 16.41 -14.81
C PRO A 101 4.42 15.97 -15.31
N ALA A 102 5.21 15.23 -14.52
CA ALA A 102 6.57 14.83 -14.90
C ALA A 102 6.59 13.88 -16.12
N HIS A 103 5.49 13.15 -16.33
CA HIS A 103 5.17 12.46 -17.58
C HIS A 103 3.70 12.67 -17.95
N THR A 104 3.39 12.52 -19.23
CA THR A 104 2.03 12.58 -19.82
C THR A 104 1.68 11.28 -20.49
#